data_AF-A0A849Z0J5-F1
#
_entry.id   AF-A0A849Z0J5-F1
#
_cell.length_a   1.000
_cell.length_b   1.000
_cell.length_c   1.000
_cell.angle_alpha   90.00
_cell.angle_beta   90.00
_cell.angle_gamma   90.00
#
_symmetry.space_group_name_H-M   'P 1'
#
loop_
_entity.id
_entity.type
_entity.pdbx_description
1 polymer ?
#
loop_
_entity_poly.entity_id
_entity_poly.type
_entity_poly.pdbx_seq_one_letter_code
_entity_poly.pdbx_strand_id
1 'polypeptide(L)'
;GGSGTTTTGATSTKATSTGSGPPAESCIPPGDPGNELGVGEYCSPLGKQCEGNAAAQLCLADVGQDQWMCTRIGCDEMTDCGEGAGCLIVQGEGSACVPCKCDPEGVGCSGTSSSSSASTTTGGG
;
A
#
# COMPACT_ATOMS: atom_id res chain seq x y z
N GLY A 1 -1.61 -13.44 -45.67
CA GLY A 1 -1.66 -13.48 -44.20
C GLY A 1 -0.81 -12.34 -43.69
N GLY A 2 -1.42 -11.30 -43.13
CA GLY A 2 -0.70 -10.17 -42.55
C GLY A 2 -0.73 -10.28 -41.03
N SER A 3 0.44 -10.39 -40.41
CA SER A 3 0.62 -10.38 -38.95
C SER A 3 0.09 -9.07 -38.38
N GLY A 4 -0.92 -9.17 -37.52
CA GLY A 4 -1.44 -8.07 -36.73
C GLY A 4 -0.52 -7.78 -35.55
N THR A 5 0.18 -6.66 -35.64
CA THR A 5 0.85 -5.99 -34.52
C THR A 5 -0.21 -5.41 -33.59
N THR A 6 -0.36 -5.96 -32.38
CA THR A 6 -1.14 -5.32 -31.31
C THR A 6 -0.21 -5.08 -30.13
N THR A 7 0.54 -3.99 -30.20
CA THR A 7 1.16 -3.37 -29.03
C THR A 7 0.15 -2.36 -28.50
N THR A 8 -0.66 -2.78 -27.53
CA THR A 8 -1.52 -1.87 -26.77
C THR A 8 -0.62 -1.04 -25.87
N GLY A 9 -0.19 0.12 -26.39
CA GLY A 9 0.50 1.14 -25.62
C GLY A 9 -0.40 1.60 -24.48
N ALA A 10 0.15 1.60 -23.27
CA ALA A 10 -0.48 2.17 -22.09
C ALA A 10 -0.89 3.61 -22.37
N THR A 11 -2.19 3.87 -22.38
CA THR A 11 -2.72 5.24 -22.27
C THR A 11 -2.33 5.75 -20.90
N SER A 12 -1.14 6.35 -20.81
CA SER A 12 -0.77 7.22 -19.71
C SER A 12 -1.62 8.48 -19.84
N THR A 13 -2.83 8.42 -19.28
CA THR A 13 -3.65 9.61 -19.10
C THR A 13 -2.87 10.53 -18.19
N LYS A 14 -2.19 11.49 -18.81
CA LYS A 14 -1.49 12.59 -18.15
C LYS A 14 -2.51 13.30 -17.26
N ALA A 15 -2.47 12.98 -15.97
CA ALA A 15 -3.19 13.72 -14.95
C ALA A 15 -2.71 15.17 -15.03
N THR A 16 -3.60 16.06 -15.45
CA THR A 16 -3.41 17.50 -15.31
C THR A 16 -3.58 17.84 -13.83
N SER A 17 -2.51 17.63 -13.06
CA SER A 17 -2.40 18.08 -11.68
C SER A 17 -2.02 19.56 -11.68
N THR A 18 -3.02 20.43 -11.62
CA THR A 18 -2.81 21.83 -11.28
C THR A 18 -2.64 21.93 -9.76
N GLY A 19 -1.38 21.87 -9.31
CA GLY A 19 -0.97 22.36 -7.99
C GLY A 19 -0.68 21.27 -6.96
N SER A 20 0.62 21.12 -6.70
CA SER A 20 1.24 20.28 -5.66
C SER A 20 1.11 18.77 -5.91
N GLY A 21 2.21 18.15 -6.32
CA GLY A 21 2.33 16.69 -6.27
C GLY A 21 2.14 16.15 -4.85
N PRO A 22 2.26 14.83 -4.64
CA PRO A 22 2.21 14.28 -3.30
C PRO A 22 3.22 14.98 -2.38
N PRO A 23 2.92 15.04 -1.06
CA PRO A 23 3.87 15.50 -0.06
C PRO A 23 5.19 14.76 -0.23
N ALA A 24 6.31 15.47 -0.09
CA ALA A 24 7.63 14.84 -0.16
C ALA A 24 7.82 13.75 0.92
N GLU A 25 7.06 13.86 2.00
CA GLU A 25 7.02 12.93 3.14
C GLU A 25 6.18 11.67 2.85
N SER A 26 5.41 11.65 1.75
CA SER A 26 4.61 10.47 1.38
C SER A 26 5.53 9.32 1.02
N CYS A 27 5.50 8.26 1.83
CA CYS A 27 6.27 7.04 1.58
C CYS A 27 5.80 6.28 0.33
N ILE A 28 4.58 6.56 -0.13
CA ILE A 28 3.96 5.92 -1.29
C ILE A 28 4.12 6.83 -2.52
N PRO A 29 4.81 6.37 -3.58
CA PRO A 29 4.93 7.12 -4.82
C PRO A 29 3.64 7.07 -5.66
N PRO A 30 3.38 8.08 -6.51
CA PRO A 30 2.24 8.06 -7.44
C PRO A 30 2.23 6.81 -8.33
N GLY A 31 1.07 6.14 -8.37
CA GLY A 31 0.87 4.92 -9.16
C GLY A 31 1.32 3.62 -8.49
N ASP A 32 1.75 3.67 -7.22
CA ASP A 32 1.96 2.46 -6.42
C ASP A 32 0.62 1.71 -6.25
N PRO A 33 0.56 0.42 -6.60
CA PRO A 33 -0.69 -0.34 -6.53
C PRO A 33 -1.05 -0.83 -5.13
N GLY A 34 -0.17 -0.66 -4.14
CA GLY A 34 -0.37 -1.27 -2.82
C GLY A 34 -0.26 -2.80 -2.86
N ASN A 35 -0.78 -3.44 -1.81
CA ASN A 35 -0.87 -4.90 -1.71
C ASN A 35 -2.20 -5.46 -2.24
N GLU A 36 -2.44 -6.76 -2.08
CA GLU A 36 -3.63 -7.45 -2.57
C GLU A 36 -4.96 -6.95 -1.98
N LEU A 37 -4.92 -6.23 -0.85
CA LEU A 37 -6.08 -5.62 -0.21
C LEU A 37 -6.22 -4.12 -0.53
N GLY A 38 -5.30 -3.57 -1.33
CA GLY A 38 -5.18 -2.15 -1.67
C GLY A 38 -4.50 -1.31 -0.60
N VAL A 39 -3.97 -1.91 0.47
CA VAL A 39 -3.26 -1.16 1.51
C VAL A 39 -1.94 -0.65 0.91
N GLY A 40 -1.70 0.65 1.06
CA GLY A 40 -0.54 1.31 0.49
C GLY A 40 -0.66 1.68 -0.98
N GLU A 41 -1.84 1.50 -1.58
CA GLU A 41 -2.10 2.05 -2.91
C GLU A 41 -2.04 3.57 -2.87
N TYR A 42 -1.42 4.19 -3.86
CA TYR A 42 -1.39 5.64 -3.95
C TYR A 42 -2.79 6.21 -4.18
N CYS A 43 -3.17 7.20 -3.37
CA CYS A 43 -4.40 7.96 -3.59
C CYS A 43 -4.12 9.45 -3.64
N SER A 44 -4.91 10.18 -4.43
CA SER A 44 -4.88 11.65 -4.45
C SER A 44 -6.16 12.18 -3.82
N PRO A 45 -6.17 13.42 -3.30
CA PRO A 45 -7.40 14.04 -2.81
C PRO A 45 -8.50 13.97 -3.88
N LEU A 46 -9.66 13.44 -3.48
CA LEU A 46 -10.87 13.23 -4.29
C LEU A 46 -10.65 12.34 -5.53
N GLY A 47 -9.53 11.61 -5.59
CA GLY A 47 -9.12 10.80 -6.73
C GLY A 47 -9.80 9.44 -6.80
N LYS A 48 -10.47 9.01 -5.71
CA LYS A 48 -11.30 7.80 -5.65
C LYS A 48 -10.54 6.50 -5.94
N GLN A 49 -9.21 6.50 -5.83
CA GLN A 49 -8.39 5.30 -6.06
C GLN A 49 -8.77 4.16 -5.11
N CYS A 50 -9.11 4.50 -3.86
CA CYS A 50 -9.50 3.53 -2.84
C CYS A 50 -10.94 2.99 -3.00
N GLU A 51 -11.80 3.62 -3.84
CA GLU A 51 -13.20 3.20 -4.06
C GLU A 51 -13.25 2.00 -5.02
N GLY A 52 -12.86 0.84 -4.51
CA GLY A 52 -12.77 -0.41 -5.27
C GLY A 52 -11.97 -1.48 -4.54
N ASN A 53 -11.17 -1.04 -3.58
CA ASN A 53 -10.39 -1.93 -2.73
C ASN A 53 -11.30 -2.68 -1.75
N ALA A 54 -10.98 -3.95 -1.54
CA ALA A 54 -11.74 -4.84 -0.67
C ALA A 54 -11.66 -4.42 0.80
N ALA A 55 -10.54 -3.84 1.21
CA ALA A 55 -10.26 -3.51 2.62
C ALA A 55 -9.77 -2.06 2.81
N ALA A 56 -8.90 -1.56 1.93
CA ALA A 56 -8.30 -0.23 2.04
C ALA A 56 -9.12 0.85 1.33
N GLN A 57 -10.28 1.21 1.90
CA GLN A 57 -11.22 2.14 1.27
C GLN A 57 -11.00 3.62 1.63
N LEU A 58 -10.18 3.90 2.65
CA LEU A 58 -9.94 5.27 3.08
C LEU A 58 -8.68 5.83 2.41
N CYS A 59 -8.83 6.94 1.69
CA CYS A 59 -7.69 7.73 1.24
C CYS A 59 -7.23 8.69 2.34
N LEU A 60 -5.99 8.56 2.80
CA LEU A 60 -5.43 9.46 3.81
C LEU A 60 -5.28 10.91 3.31
N ALA A 61 -5.10 11.11 2.00
CA ALA A 61 -5.07 12.44 1.40
C ALA A 61 -6.41 13.18 1.53
N ASP A 62 -7.54 12.47 1.57
CA ASP A 62 -8.88 13.05 1.72
C ASP A 62 -9.15 13.56 3.14
N VAL A 63 -8.48 12.99 4.13
CA VAL A 63 -8.57 13.42 5.54
C VAL A 63 -7.46 14.41 5.92
N GLY A 64 -6.68 14.89 4.95
CA GLY A 64 -5.67 15.92 5.14
C GLY A 64 -4.37 15.43 5.77
N GLN A 65 -4.05 14.14 5.65
CA GLN A 65 -2.78 13.58 6.12
C GLN A 65 -1.68 13.74 5.06
N ASP A 66 -0.42 13.78 5.51
CA ASP A 66 0.76 13.90 4.65
C ASP A 66 1.13 12.60 3.94
N GLN A 67 0.53 11.47 4.34
CA GLN A 67 0.70 10.18 3.67
C GLN A 67 -0.43 9.97 2.67
N TRP A 68 -0.12 9.97 1.38
CA TRP A 68 -1.12 9.89 0.31
C TRP A 68 -1.34 8.45 -0.12
N MET A 69 -1.98 7.66 0.75
CA MET A 69 -2.21 6.23 0.53
C MET A 69 -3.59 5.76 0.96
N CYS A 70 -4.04 4.67 0.35
CA CYS A 70 -5.19 3.90 0.76
C CYS A 70 -4.85 3.08 2.01
N THR A 71 -5.70 3.19 3.03
CA THR A 71 -5.58 2.44 4.28
C THR A 71 -6.93 1.86 4.70
N ARG A 72 -6.86 0.86 5.56
CA ARG A 72 -8.01 0.33 6.31
C ARG A 72 -7.91 0.85 7.74
N ILE A 73 -8.99 1.46 8.24
CA ILE A 73 -9.13 1.83 9.64
C ILE A 73 -9.83 0.71 10.40
N GLY A 74 -9.46 0.48 11.65
CA GLY A 74 -10.05 -0.56 12.48
C GLY A 74 -9.53 -1.95 12.14
N CYS A 75 -8.22 -2.08 11.97
CA CYS A 75 -7.56 -3.38 12.00
C CYS A 75 -7.36 -3.81 13.47
N ASP A 76 -7.48 -5.11 13.75
CA ASP A 76 -7.21 -5.65 15.08
C ASP A 76 -5.88 -6.43 15.11
N GLU A 77 -5.51 -6.99 13.96
CA GLU A 77 -4.28 -7.75 13.79
C GLU A 77 -3.61 -7.47 12.44
N MET A 78 -2.36 -7.90 12.26
CA MET A 78 -1.59 -7.64 11.03
C MET A 78 -2.23 -8.30 9.80
N THR A 79 -2.91 -9.44 9.99
CA THR A 79 -3.52 -10.19 8.89
C THR A 79 -4.68 -9.42 8.24
N ASP A 80 -5.29 -8.48 8.95
CA ASP A 80 -6.32 -7.58 8.41
C ASP A 80 -5.80 -6.62 7.34
N CYS A 81 -4.49 -6.38 7.34
CA CYS A 81 -3.82 -5.42 6.47
C CYS A 81 -3.23 -6.05 5.21
N GLY A 82 -3.16 -7.38 5.14
CA GLY A 82 -2.59 -8.11 4.01
C GLY A 82 -1.07 -8.15 4.04
N GLU A 83 -0.48 -8.77 3.01
CA GLU A 83 0.96 -8.98 2.95
C GLU A 83 1.73 -7.65 2.84
N GLY A 84 2.84 -7.53 3.56
CA GLY A 84 3.70 -6.34 3.52
C GLY A 84 3.13 -5.08 4.21
N ALA A 85 2.07 -5.23 5.01
CA ALA A 85 1.51 -4.15 5.82
C ALA A 85 1.28 -4.59 7.27
N GLY A 86 1.39 -3.64 8.20
CA GLY A 86 1.16 -3.83 9.62
C GLY A 86 -0.08 -3.07 10.10
N CYS A 87 -0.68 -3.53 11.19
CA CYS A 87 -1.74 -2.78 11.87
C CYS A 87 -1.12 -1.88 12.94
N LEU A 88 -1.04 -0.57 12.65
CA LEU A 88 -0.58 0.42 13.60
C LEU A 88 -1.72 0.79 14.54
N ILE A 89 -1.61 0.39 15.81
CA ILE A 89 -2.58 0.72 16.86
C ILE A 89 -2.05 1.88 17.68
N VAL A 90 -2.67 3.05 17.53
CA VAL A 90 -2.32 4.26 18.29
C VAL A 90 -3.30 4.39 19.47
N GLN A 91 -2.78 4.33 20.70
CA GLN A 91 -3.61 4.36 21.89
C GLN A 91 -4.44 5.66 21.94
N GLY A 92 -5.77 5.51 21.83
CA GLY A 92 -6.73 6.62 21.88
C GLY A 92 -7.07 7.25 20.53
N GLU A 93 -6.38 6.89 19.44
CA GLU A 93 -6.60 7.44 18.10
C GLU A 93 -7.12 6.38 17.10
N GLY A 94 -7.09 5.11 17.49
CA GLY A 94 -7.61 3.99 16.70
C GLY A 94 -6.50 3.14 16.09
N SER A 95 -6.85 2.37 15.07
CA SER A 95 -5.91 1.50 14.36
C SER A 95 -6.01 1.70 12.85
N ALA A 96 -4.88 1.64 12.16
CA ALA A 96 -4.79 1.81 10.72
C ALA A 96 -3.76 0.87 10.10
N CYS A 97 -4.04 0.38 8.89
CA CYS A 97 -3.10 -0.43 8.14
C CYS A 97 -2.05 0.44 7.46
N VAL A 98 -0.77 0.20 7.78
CA VAL A 98 0.37 0.95 7.27
C VAL A 98 1.32 0.00 6.55
N PRO A 99 1.70 0.26 5.28
CA PRO A 99 2.69 -0.53 4.57
C PRO A 99 4.03 -0.51 5.30
N CYS A 100 4.71 -1.64 5.34
CA CYS A 100 5.97 -1.76 6.10
C CYS A 100 7.12 -0.92 5.56
N LYS A 101 7.06 -0.55 4.28
CA LYS A 101 7.99 0.41 3.67
C LYS A 101 7.82 1.85 4.22
N CYS A 102 6.66 2.16 4.81
CA CYS A 102 6.31 3.46 5.34
C CYS A 102 6.59 3.59 6.84
N ASP A 103 6.53 2.48 7.57
CA ASP A 103 6.77 2.44 9.01
C ASP A 103 7.65 1.23 9.35
N PRO A 104 8.96 1.29 9.02
CA PRO A 104 9.89 0.17 9.24
C PRO A 104 10.10 -0.13 10.72
N GLU A 105 9.85 0.84 11.60
CA GLU A 105 9.94 0.68 13.07
C GLU A 105 8.57 0.31 13.70
N GLY A 106 7.54 0.17 12.86
CA GLY A 106 6.16 -0.08 13.26
C GLY A 106 5.89 -1.44 13.88
N VAL A 107 4.91 -1.44 14.80
CA VAL A 107 4.30 -2.64 15.38
C VAL A 107 3.51 -3.42 14.32
N GLY A 108 4.21 -4.21 13.51
CA GLY A 108 3.57 -4.96 12.43
C GLY A 108 4.49 -5.41 11.31
N CYS A 109 5.69 -4.84 11.25
CA CYS A 109 6.58 -4.97 10.10
C CYS A 109 7.87 -5.73 10.37
N SER A 110 8.03 -6.23 11.60
CA SER A 110 9.18 -7.03 12.05
C SER A 110 9.28 -8.42 11.41
N GLY A 111 8.54 -8.71 10.33
CA GLY A 111 8.53 -10.00 9.64
C GLY A 111 9.41 -10.09 8.38
N THR A 112 9.84 -8.98 7.78
CA THR A 112 10.54 -9.03 6.48
C THR A 112 11.71 -8.06 6.39
N SER A 113 12.57 -8.04 7.40
CA SER A 113 14.01 -7.84 7.15
C SER A 113 14.66 -9.22 7.07
N SER A 114 14.68 -9.76 5.86
CA SER A 114 15.58 -10.77 5.32
C SER A 114 16.52 -11.49 6.30
N SER A 115 16.23 -12.77 6.55
CA SER A 115 17.27 -13.78 6.50
C SER A 115 16.66 -15.08 6.00
N SER A 116 17.11 -15.47 4.82
CA SER A 116 17.22 -16.86 4.43
C SER A 116 17.72 -17.67 5.63
N SER A 117 16.84 -18.40 6.28
CA SER A 117 17.20 -19.57 7.05
C SER A 117 16.28 -20.66 6.55
N ALA A 118 16.76 -21.32 5.51
CA ALA A 118 16.27 -22.61 5.13
C ALA A 118 16.29 -23.49 6.38
N SER A 119 15.13 -23.74 6.98
CA SER A 119 14.93 -24.94 7.79
C SER A 119 14.71 -26.08 6.82
N THR A 120 15.76 -26.41 6.07
CA THR A 120 15.88 -27.72 5.45
C THR A 120 15.91 -28.70 6.62
N THR A 121 14.77 -29.27 6.99
CA THR A 121 14.74 -30.51 7.77
C THR A 121 15.16 -31.63 6.82
N THR A 122 16.44 -31.64 6.45
CA THR A 122 17.11 -32.81 5.87
C THR A 122 17.41 -33.77 7.01
N GLY A 123 16.57 -34.80 7.10
CA GLY A 123 16.90 -36.20 7.39
C GLY A 123 17.94 -36.60 8.45
N GLY A 124 17.56 -37.61 9.23
CA GLY A 124 18.42 -38.79 9.45
C GLY A 124 18.79 -39.08 10.90
N GLY A 125 18.27 -40.19 11.42
CA GLY A 125 18.61 -40.80 12.71
C GLY A 125 17.56 -41.81 13.12
#